data_AF-A0AAW0D4P7-F1
#
_entry.id   AF-A0AAW0D4P7-F1
#
_cell.length_a   1.000
_cell.length_b   1.000
_cell.length_c   1.000
_cell.angle_alpha   90.00
_cell.angle_beta   90.00
_cell.angle_gamma   90.00
#
_symmetry.space_group_name_H-M   'P 1'
#
loop_
_entity.id
_entity.type
_entity.pdbx_description
1 polymer ?
#
loop_
_entity_poly.entity_id
_entity_poly.type
_entity_poly.pdbx_seq_one_letter_code
_entity_poly.pdbx_strand_id
1 'polypeptide(L)'
;MDFLDCEDDLPGPSERLEAILDPRRHVQAPGSPYSELNLLYRQILSTCRNWEAVRRILSLLVTPHRPLVTPHPFPQCGLYDQQGRTRSVVTWRSPMLLEHFLKLRTGDVRNLLSRLHSVLGVPKNEGSDITVLHTSFVEYLLDPSRSGEYHTEELPESTYFDYVASFLLRQVSLSTSHFPHSSSAESWSSWDDHVTTASQLRRYAFRNSLVFCQQVKSPSKELLAALDQFDPYPSMTMVINLEYMTGDLGLAIRHYFDFWRSAVSWAKSLERKPKVFIRSLESFFNGFTIVAHPEARNFWAGPAAFCESSLAPTSDSSWSEVLHCVSLLGRLFASRDYVGRLGRVYVVPTSTQSPGEGWLRTEVKSRRGKQFNTRAIALFDGSKTREAQSKLLQDIASWTRESVPTLDLVKRTTLHSLTKFVAKRRQDLGLPPYAYNGSDDDSSGMDSPAGSVKGMEVDNAIIAPVPLLAASTIKTSGSVESFYSSGNFRDNRSPIMTHSSGSSPLSDQVSFNRIDSPTPWDSDQGSNASSRGSRSSMASSHRNRSFILTDPIPATGSSRGAWSPVFRQDSD
;
A
#
# COMPACT_ATOMS: atom_id res chain seq x y z
N MET A 1 19.78 -35.02 8.45
CA MET A 1 20.99 -34.28 8.06
C MET A 1 21.62 -33.86 9.37
N ASP A 2 22.52 -34.71 9.82
CA ASP A 2 23.20 -34.61 11.10
C ASP A 2 24.32 -33.56 10.97
N PHE A 3 24.08 -32.38 11.56
CA PHE A 3 25.04 -31.28 11.65
C PHE A 3 25.94 -31.48 12.88
N LEU A 4 26.62 -32.61 12.97
CA LEU A 4 27.57 -32.90 14.05
C LEU A 4 28.65 -33.82 13.49
N ASP A 5 29.63 -33.22 12.81
CA ASP A 5 30.99 -33.77 12.61
C ASP A 5 31.81 -32.73 11.84
N CYS A 6 32.04 -31.58 12.47
CA CYS A 6 33.21 -30.77 12.17
C CYS A 6 34.24 -31.07 13.24
N GLU A 7 35.17 -31.98 12.94
CA GLU A 7 36.41 -32.14 13.70
C GLU A 7 37.27 -30.89 13.49
N ASP A 8 36.93 -29.82 14.22
CA ASP A 8 37.83 -28.71 14.44
C ASP A 8 38.57 -29.01 15.76
N ASP A 9 39.91 -29.06 15.73
CA ASP A 9 40.83 -29.05 16.88
C ASP A 9 40.74 -27.71 17.67
N LEU A 10 39.52 -27.26 17.93
CA LEU A 10 39.25 -26.07 18.72
C LEU A 10 39.25 -26.45 20.21
N PRO A 11 39.84 -25.59 21.06
CA PRO A 11 39.85 -25.79 22.51
C PRO A 11 38.45 -26.09 23.03
N GLY A 12 38.36 -26.99 24.01
CA GLY A 12 37.10 -27.49 24.54
C GLY A 12 36.20 -26.34 25.03
N PRO A 13 34.87 -26.55 25.13
CA PRO A 13 33.93 -25.51 25.55
C PRO A 13 34.34 -24.79 26.84
N SER A 14 34.94 -25.53 27.77
CA SER A 14 35.45 -25.04 29.05
C SER A 14 36.68 -24.15 28.92
N GLU A 15 37.61 -24.48 28.03
CA GLU A 15 38.82 -23.67 27.78
C GLU A 15 38.47 -22.37 27.04
N ARG A 16 37.46 -22.43 26.15
CA ARG A 16 36.92 -21.22 25.52
C ARG A 16 36.24 -20.32 26.54
N LEU A 17 35.53 -20.89 27.51
CA LEU A 17 34.89 -20.15 28.60
C LEU A 17 35.93 -19.56 29.57
N GLU A 18 36.96 -20.31 29.95
CA GLU A 18 38.06 -19.77 30.77
C GLU A 18 38.84 -18.67 30.04
N ALA A 19 39.07 -18.81 28.73
CA ALA A 19 39.69 -17.75 27.94
C ALA A 19 38.82 -16.49 27.85
N ILE A 20 37.48 -16.63 27.90
CA ILE A 20 36.53 -15.51 27.97
C ILE A 20 36.52 -14.88 29.38
N LEU A 21 36.67 -15.68 30.42
CA LEU A 21 36.55 -15.26 31.82
C LEU A 21 37.87 -14.82 32.47
N ASP A 22 39.04 -15.05 31.86
CA ASP A 22 40.34 -14.67 32.44
C ASP A 22 40.49 -13.14 32.57
N PRO A 23 40.36 -12.56 33.77
CA PRO A 23 40.37 -11.12 33.97
C PRO A 23 41.76 -10.51 33.76
N ARG A 24 42.81 -11.35 33.71
CA ARG A 24 44.22 -10.90 33.72
C ARG A 24 44.73 -10.47 32.36
N ARG A 25 44.04 -10.82 31.26
CA ARG A 25 44.48 -10.48 29.88
C ARG A 25 43.96 -9.15 29.36
N HIS A 26 43.05 -8.49 30.09
CA HIS A 26 42.40 -7.29 29.60
C HIS A 26 42.76 -6.08 30.45
N VAL A 27 43.72 -5.29 29.92
CA VAL A 27 43.96 -3.91 30.35
C VAL A 27 42.63 -3.18 30.23
N GLN A 28 41.98 -2.94 31.36
CA GLN A 28 40.70 -2.26 31.44
C GLN A 28 40.86 -0.90 30.75
N ALA A 29 40.04 -0.62 29.74
CA ALA A 29 39.82 0.77 29.35
C ALA A 29 39.20 1.45 30.58
N PRO A 30 39.90 2.40 31.23
CA PRO A 30 39.43 2.97 32.48
C PRO A 30 38.13 3.73 32.21
N GLY A 31 37.01 3.23 32.75
CA GLY A 31 35.76 3.99 32.84
C GLY A 31 34.48 3.38 32.24
N SER A 32 34.49 2.21 31.59
CA SER A 32 33.22 1.58 31.15
C SER A 32 32.70 0.60 32.20
N PRO A 33 31.46 0.77 32.71
CA PRO A 33 30.86 -0.19 33.66
C PRO A 33 30.55 -1.56 33.05
N TYR A 34 30.76 -1.73 31.74
CA TYR A 34 30.47 -2.95 30.98
C TYR A 34 31.72 -3.53 30.30
N SER A 35 32.91 -3.39 30.89
CA SER A 35 34.18 -3.80 30.28
C SER A 35 34.21 -5.28 29.88
N GLU A 36 33.76 -6.19 30.73
CA GLU A 36 33.68 -7.63 30.45
C GLU A 36 32.71 -7.94 29.30
N LEU A 37 31.53 -7.30 29.30
CA LEU A 37 30.55 -7.46 28.22
C LEU A 37 31.06 -6.92 26.88
N ASN A 38 31.79 -5.79 26.90
CA ASN A 38 32.42 -5.24 25.72
C ASN A 38 33.49 -6.21 25.15
N LEU A 39 34.26 -6.87 26.02
CA LEU A 39 35.24 -7.87 25.62
C LEU A 39 34.57 -9.08 24.99
N LEU A 40 33.47 -9.57 25.57
CA LEU A 40 32.67 -10.65 24.99
C LEU A 40 32.14 -10.26 23.60
N TYR A 41 31.59 -9.05 23.43
CA TYR A 41 31.13 -8.58 22.12
C TYR A 41 32.27 -8.46 21.11
N ARG A 42 33.45 -7.94 21.51
CA ARG A 42 34.65 -7.93 20.65
C ARG A 42 35.04 -9.34 20.21
N GLN A 43 35.05 -10.29 21.13
CA GLN A 43 35.41 -11.67 20.83
C GLN A 43 34.40 -12.35 19.91
N ILE A 44 33.10 -12.09 20.07
CA ILE A 44 32.07 -12.59 19.15
C ILE A 44 32.28 -12.00 17.76
N LEU A 45 32.47 -10.69 17.66
CA LEU A 45 32.61 -9.98 16.38
C LEU A 45 33.92 -10.32 15.65
N SER A 46 35.01 -10.60 16.38
CA SER A 46 36.29 -11.00 15.79
C SER A 46 36.24 -12.36 15.08
N THR A 47 35.20 -13.17 15.32
CA THR A 47 34.99 -14.43 14.58
C THR A 47 34.43 -14.22 13.16
N CYS A 48 33.98 -13.00 12.82
CA CYS A 48 33.41 -12.67 11.52
C CYS A 48 34.51 -12.39 10.48
N ARG A 49 34.76 -13.34 9.57
CA ARG A 49 35.80 -13.22 8.53
C ARG A 49 35.59 -12.08 7.53
N ASN A 50 34.33 -11.71 7.25
CA ASN A 50 33.98 -10.62 6.35
C ASN A 50 33.30 -9.50 7.13
N TRP A 51 34.07 -8.84 8.00
CA TRP A 51 33.56 -7.79 8.87
C TRP A 51 32.88 -6.66 8.10
N GLU A 52 33.40 -6.26 6.94
CA GLU A 52 32.79 -5.17 6.15
C GLU A 52 31.36 -5.49 5.72
N ALA A 53 31.10 -6.69 5.20
CA ALA A 53 29.75 -7.11 4.82
C ALA A 53 28.84 -7.27 6.05
N VAL A 54 29.35 -7.84 7.14
CA VAL A 54 28.62 -7.96 8.41
C VAL A 54 28.27 -6.57 8.95
N ARG A 55 29.20 -5.63 8.95
CA ARG A 55 29.01 -4.25 9.39
C ARG A 55 27.93 -3.54 8.58
N ARG A 56 27.85 -3.76 7.26
CA ARG A 56 26.76 -3.22 6.43
C ARG A 56 25.39 -3.78 6.82
N ILE A 57 25.31 -5.07 7.14
CA ILE A 57 24.09 -5.71 7.65
C ILE A 57 23.73 -5.15 9.02
N LEU A 58 24.68 -5.08 9.95
CA LEU A 58 24.50 -4.52 11.28
C LEU A 58 24.07 -3.06 11.22
N SER A 59 24.65 -2.25 10.32
CA SER A 59 24.26 -0.85 10.10
C SER A 59 22.78 -0.74 9.74
N LEU A 60 22.30 -1.59 8.82
CA LEU A 60 20.86 -1.67 8.52
C LEU A 60 20.04 -2.13 9.73
N LEU A 61 20.53 -3.06 10.55
CA LEU A 61 19.83 -3.57 11.73
C LEU A 61 19.73 -2.54 12.87
N VAL A 62 20.77 -1.72 13.08
CA VAL A 62 20.78 -0.69 14.15
C VAL A 62 20.07 0.60 13.71
N THR A 63 20.06 0.93 12.42
CA THR A 63 19.30 2.08 11.90
C THR A 63 17.82 1.88 12.24
N PRO A 64 17.07 2.79 12.87
CA PRO A 64 15.65 2.57 13.13
C PRO A 64 14.82 2.65 11.83
N HIS A 65 13.89 1.71 11.62
CA HIS A 65 12.87 1.89 10.58
C HIS A 65 11.87 2.94 11.08
N ARG A 66 11.88 4.11 10.45
CA ARG A 66 10.89 5.15 10.69
C ARG A 66 9.76 4.94 9.67
N PRO A 67 8.62 4.33 10.05
CA PRO A 67 7.48 4.33 9.16
C PRO A 67 7.16 5.79 8.85
N LEU A 68 6.96 6.10 7.57
CA LEU A 68 6.56 7.45 7.18
C LEU A 68 5.21 7.71 7.84
N VAL A 69 5.22 8.52 8.90
CA VAL A 69 4.01 9.10 9.47
C VAL A 69 3.56 10.13 8.45
N THR A 70 2.91 9.67 7.39
CA THR A 70 2.13 10.59 6.57
C THR A 70 1.07 11.15 7.51
N PRO A 71 0.99 12.47 7.74
CA PRO A 71 0.02 13.10 8.63
C PRO A 71 -1.42 12.99 8.10
N HIS A 72 -1.72 11.98 7.29
CA HIS A 72 -3.00 11.81 6.67
C HIS A 72 -4.01 11.22 7.64
N PRO A 73 -5.26 11.70 7.58
CA PRO A 73 -6.34 11.34 8.49
C PRO A 73 -6.83 9.90 8.32
N PHE A 74 -6.22 9.12 7.44
CA PHE A 74 -6.55 7.71 7.33
C PHE A 74 -5.84 7.00 8.47
N PRO A 75 -6.58 6.35 9.40
CA PRO A 75 -5.98 5.27 10.18
C PRO A 75 -5.25 4.41 9.18
N GLN A 76 -3.93 4.24 9.36
CA GLN A 76 -3.08 3.47 8.45
C GLN A 76 -3.93 2.30 7.96
N CYS A 77 -4.17 2.17 6.66
CA CYS A 77 -4.80 0.97 6.09
C CYS A 77 -3.87 -0.25 6.25
N GLY A 78 -3.12 -0.32 7.35
CA GLY A 78 -2.76 -1.54 7.99
C GLY A 78 -4.04 -2.32 8.17
N LEU A 79 -3.98 -3.54 7.68
CA LEU A 79 -4.88 -4.59 8.09
C LEU A 79 -4.74 -4.64 9.62
N TYR A 80 -5.65 -3.95 10.31
CA TYR A 80 -5.85 -4.19 11.72
C TYR A 80 -6.10 -5.70 11.81
N ASP A 81 -5.30 -6.38 12.62
CA ASP A 81 -5.74 -7.71 13.03
C ASP A 81 -7.10 -7.58 13.74
N GLN A 82 -7.78 -8.70 13.96
CA GLN A 82 -9.06 -8.70 14.68
C GLN A 82 -8.95 -8.07 16.09
N GLN A 83 -7.73 -7.84 16.58
CA GLN A 83 -7.41 -7.19 17.85
C GLN A 83 -7.09 -5.70 17.72
N GLY A 84 -7.25 -5.07 16.55
CA GLY A 84 -7.02 -3.65 16.36
C GLY A 84 -5.54 -3.25 16.38
N ARG A 85 -4.60 -4.19 16.26
CA ARG A 85 -3.17 -3.88 16.20
C ARG A 85 -2.75 -3.62 14.76
N THR A 86 -2.04 -2.51 14.56
CA THR A 86 -1.32 -2.21 13.32
C THR A 86 -0.14 -3.17 13.20
N ARG A 87 -0.35 -4.35 12.62
CA ARG A 87 0.78 -5.15 12.15
C ARG A 87 1.43 -4.40 10.98
N SER A 88 2.65 -3.91 11.17
CA SER A 88 3.51 -3.58 10.04
C SER A 88 3.67 -4.86 9.24
N VAL A 89 2.97 -4.96 8.11
CA VAL A 89 2.89 -6.20 7.33
C VAL A 89 4.22 -6.51 6.63
N VAL A 90 5.15 -5.54 6.60
CA VAL A 90 6.47 -5.70 6.01
C VAL A 90 7.53 -5.78 7.13
N THR A 91 8.28 -6.88 7.10
CA THR A 91 9.41 -7.20 7.98
C THR A 91 10.71 -6.66 7.37
N TRP A 92 10.99 -5.38 7.64
CA TRP A 92 12.11 -4.61 7.07
C TRP A 92 13.51 -5.11 7.42
N ARG A 93 13.62 -6.01 8.40
CA ARG A 93 14.86 -6.61 8.91
C ARG A 93 14.94 -8.09 8.62
N SER A 94 14.10 -8.58 7.72
CA SER A 94 14.18 -9.94 7.24
C SER A 94 15.44 -10.17 6.40
N PRO A 95 16.07 -11.36 6.47
CA PRO A 95 17.27 -11.65 5.68
C PRO A 95 17.06 -11.40 4.20
N MET A 96 15.90 -11.82 3.66
CA MET A 96 15.52 -11.59 2.26
C MET A 96 15.59 -10.10 1.88
N LEU A 97 15.07 -9.19 2.70
CA LEU A 97 15.10 -7.76 2.37
C LEU A 97 16.50 -7.15 2.50
N LEU A 98 17.27 -7.56 3.51
CA LEU A 98 18.64 -7.10 3.69
C LEU A 98 19.55 -7.54 2.54
N GLU A 99 19.35 -8.75 2.02
CA GLU A 99 20.02 -9.23 0.80
C GLU A 99 19.73 -8.33 -0.40
N HIS A 100 18.46 -7.94 -0.58
CA HIS A 100 18.07 -7.03 -1.65
C HIS A 100 18.67 -5.62 -1.48
N PHE A 101 18.64 -5.06 -0.26
CA PHE A 101 19.21 -3.74 0.00
C PHE A 101 20.72 -3.70 -0.24
N LEU A 102 21.43 -4.75 0.17
CA LEU A 102 22.89 -4.80 0.09
C LEU A 102 23.41 -5.45 -1.20
N LYS A 103 22.53 -5.93 -2.08
CA LYS A 103 22.84 -6.69 -3.30
C LYS A 103 23.68 -7.94 -3.00
N LEU A 104 23.32 -8.65 -1.93
CA LEU A 104 23.92 -9.93 -1.56
C LEU A 104 23.16 -11.08 -2.23
N ARG A 105 23.78 -12.25 -2.37
CA ARG A 105 23.09 -13.43 -2.92
C ARG A 105 22.16 -14.01 -1.85
N THR A 106 21.17 -14.76 -2.29
CA THR A 106 20.26 -15.48 -1.39
C THR A 106 21.03 -16.41 -0.45
N GLY A 107 20.81 -16.26 0.85
CA GLY A 107 21.50 -16.99 1.91
C GLY A 107 22.78 -16.34 2.43
N ASP A 108 23.33 -15.33 1.74
CA ASP A 108 24.57 -14.67 2.17
C ASP A 108 24.37 -13.96 3.52
N VAL A 109 23.21 -13.33 3.78
CA VAL A 109 22.96 -12.67 5.08
C VAL A 109 23.00 -13.68 6.23
N ARG A 110 22.35 -14.85 6.06
CA ARG A 110 22.38 -15.91 7.08
C ARG A 110 23.79 -16.45 7.30
N ASN A 111 24.52 -16.68 6.21
CA ASN A 111 25.89 -17.16 6.29
C ASN A 111 26.80 -16.16 7.03
N LEU A 112 26.72 -14.88 6.68
CA LEU A 112 27.49 -13.80 7.29
C LEU A 112 27.15 -13.62 8.77
N LEU A 113 25.89 -13.77 9.17
CA LEU A 113 25.44 -13.62 10.56
C LEU A 113 25.50 -14.92 11.37
N SER A 114 25.88 -16.06 10.79
CA SER A 114 25.85 -17.37 11.45
C SER A 114 26.70 -17.43 12.73
N ARG A 115 27.74 -16.60 12.82
CA ARG A 115 28.64 -16.50 13.98
C ARG A 115 28.12 -15.56 15.07
N LEU A 116 27.05 -14.81 14.81
CA LEU A 116 26.46 -13.83 15.72
C LEU A 116 25.19 -14.34 16.42
N HIS A 117 24.89 -15.64 16.39
CA HIS A 117 23.66 -16.22 16.95
C HIS A 117 23.51 -16.02 18.47
N SER A 118 24.61 -15.77 19.19
CA SER A 118 24.60 -15.44 20.62
C SER A 118 24.05 -14.05 20.92
N VAL A 119 24.06 -13.13 19.95
CA VAL A 119 23.61 -11.74 20.10
C VAL A 119 22.49 -11.36 19.12
N LEU A 120 22.26 -12.16 18.08
CA LEU A 120 21.22 -12.00 17.08
C LEU A 120 20.35 -13.26 16.96
N GLY A 121 19.04 -13.07 16.98
CA GLY A 121 18.07 -14.08 16.58
C GLY A 121 17.83 -14.01 15.08
N VAL A 122 18.46 -14.91 14.31
CA VAL A 122 18.26 -15.03 12.86
C VAL A 122 17.16 -16.06 12.58
N PRO A 123 16.00 -15.66 12.02
CA PRO A 123 14.88 -16.58 11.85
C PRO A 123 15.11 -17.59 10.73
N LYS A 124 14.55 -18.80 10.89
CA LYS A 124 14.52 -19.85 9.85
C LYS A 124 13.60 -19.51 8.67
N ASN A 125 12.60 -18.66 8.89
CA ASN A 125 11.77 -18.11 7.82
C ASN A 125 12.45 -16.86 7.24
N GLU A 126 12.65 -16.83 5.92
CA GLU A 126 13.31 -15.70 5.22
C GLU A 126 12.48 -14.41 5.26
N GLY A 127 11.18 -14.51 5.54
CA GLY A 127 10.27 -13.37 5.66
C GLY A 127 10.05 -12.87 7.09
N SER A 128 10.82 -13.33 8.07
CA SER A 128 10.73 -12.85 9.46
C SER A 128 11.91 -11.93 9.79
N ASP A 129 11.69 -10.96 10.67
CA ASP A 129 12.74 -10.02 11.07
C ASP A 129 13.85 -10.69 11.89
N ILE A 130 15.09 -10.26 11.64
CA ILE A 130 16.22 -10.53 12.53
C ILE A 130 16.06 -9.68 13.79
N THR A 131 16.12 -10.32 14.95
CA THR A 131 15.98 -9.64 16.24
C THR A 131 17.33 -9.50 16.93
N VAL A 132 17.63 -8.34 17.49
CA VAL A 132 18.79 -8.20 18.39
C VAL A 132 18.39 -8.71 19.77
N LEU A 133 19.14 -9.67 20.32
CA LEU A 133 18.79 -10.35 21.57
C LEU A 133 19.11 -9.51 22.82
N HIS A 134 20.07 -8.59 22.69
CA HIS A 134 20.55 -7.76 23.80
C HIS A 134 20.61 -6.29 23.39
N THR A 135 19.86 -5.42 24.08
CA THR A 135 19.88 -3.96 23.83
C THR A 135 21.29 -3.37 23.98
N SER A 136 22.06 -3.85 24.96
CA SER A 136 23.45 -3.47 25.20
C SER A 136 24.39 -3.74 24.04
N PHE A 137 24.04 -4.67 23.13
CA PHE A 137 24.81 -4.94 21.91
C PHE A 137 24.64 -3.82 20.89
N VAL A 138 23.42 -3.28 20.73
CA VAL A 138 23.17 -2.11 19.87
C VAL A 138 23.92 -0.90 20.41
N GLU A 139 23.83 -0.64 21.72
CA GLU A 139 24.57 0.45 22.38
C GLU A 139 26.08 0.31 22.22
N TYR A 140 26.61 -0.91 22.33
CA TYR A 140 28.02 -1.19 22.10
C TYR A 140 28.44 -0.86 20.65
N LEU A 141 27.67 -1.31 19.66
CA LEU A 141 27.97 -1.06 18.23
C LEU A 141 27.94 0.43 17.89
N LEU A 142 27.00 1.18 18.46
CA LEU A 142 26.82 2.61 18.22
C LEU A 142 27.83 3.49 18.98
N ASP A 143 28.52 2.98 20.00
CA ASP A 143 29.52 3.73 20.76
C ASP A 143 30.94 3.45 20.23
N PRO A 144 31.58 4.41 19.52
CA PRO A 144 32.91 4.21 18.95
C PRO A 144 33.99 4.00 20.01
N SER A 145 33.83 4.55 21.22
CA SER A 145 34.80 4.39 22.31
C SER A 145 34.81 2.97 22.87
N ARG A 146 33.65 2.32 22.87
CA ARG A 146 33.50 0.92 23.33
C ARG A 146 33.83 -0.07 22.22
N SER A 147 33.35 0.17 21.01
CA SER A 147 33.45 -0.80 19.91
C SER A 147 34.74 -0.76 19.11
N GLY A 148 35.45 0.38 19.09
CA GLY A 148 36.70 0.52 18.35
C GLY A 148 36.52 0.20 16.87
N GLU A 149 37.27 -0.78 16.34
CA GLU A 149 37.18 -1.20 14.93
C GLU A 149 35.82 -1.81 14.54
N TYR A 150 35.03 -2.23 15.53
CA TYR A 150 33.70 -2.79 15.31
C TYR A 150 32.58 -1.75 15.35
N HIS A 151 32.93 -0.47 15.46
CA HIS A 151 31.95 0.60 15.43
C HIS A 151 31.10 0.54 14.16
N THR A 152 29.79 0.59 14.36
CA THR A 152 28.79 0.51 13.30
C THR A 152 27.90 1.73 13.40
N GLU A 153 28.06 2.65 12.45
CA GLU A 153 27.20 3.82 12.34
C GLU A 153 25.81 3.43 11.82
N GLU A 154 24.80 4.19 12.27
CA GLU A 154 23.49 4.18 11.60
C GLU A 154 23.64 4.67 10.16
N LEU A 155 22.84 4.12 9.25
CA LEU A 155 22.78 4.65 7.91
C LEU A 155 22.17 6.06 7.94
N PRO A 156 22.75 7.01 7.18
CA PRO A 156 22.09 8.28 6.93
C PRO A 156 20.67 8.04 6.41
N GLU A 157 19.70 8.76 6.97
CA GLU A 157 18.27 8.55 6.69
C GLU A 157 17.95 8.59 5.19
N SER A 158 18.55 9.53 4.44
CA SER A 158 18.39 9.61 2.98
C SER A 158 18.91 8.38 2.24
N THR A 159 19.99 7.75 2.72
CA THR A 159 20.56 6.52 2.11
C THR A 159 19.66 5.33 2.41
N TYR A 160 19.13 5.23 3.62
CA TYR A 160 18.16 4.22 3.98
C TYR A 160 16.90 4.31 3.11
N PHE A 161 16.34 5.51 2.96
CA PHE A 161 15.17 5.73 2.11
C PHE A 161 15.46 5.48 0.62
N ASP A 162 16.68 5.72 0.15
CA ASP A 162 17.07 5.36 -1.22
C ASP A 162 17.00 3.85 -1.46
N TYR A 163 17.52 3.04 -0.52
CA TYR A 163 17.43 1.58 -0.60
C TYR A 163 15.99 1.08 -0.55
N VAL A 164 15.19 1.61 0.38
CA VAL A 164 13.76 1.25 0.50
C VAL A 164 13.00 1.63 -0.77
N ALA A 165 13.12 2.87 -1.24
CA ALA A 165 12.44 3.36 -2.43
C ALA A 165 12.81 2.54 -3.68
N SER A 166 14.11 2.30 -3.88
CA SER A 166 14.62 1.51 -5.00
C SER A 166 14.06 0.09 -5.00
N PHE A 167 14.05 -0.55 -3.82
CA PHE A 167 13.50 -1.89 -3.68
C PHE A 167 12.00 -1.92 -3.96
N LEU A 168 11.21 -1.02 -3.38
CA LEU A 168 9.76 -0.98 -3.59
C LEU A 168 9.41 -0.70 -5.05
N LEU A 169 10.13 0.21 -5.73
CA LEU A 169 9.92 0.46 -7.15
C LEU A 169 10.25 -0.76 -8.02
N ARG A 170 11.28 -1.53 -7.67
CA ARG A 170 11.55 -2.81 -8.34
C ARG A 170 10.43 -3.82 -8.11
N GLN A 171 9.87 -3.91 -6.90
CA GLN A 171 8.72 -4.78 -6.63
C GLN A 171 7.48 -4.36 -7.43
N VAL A 172 7.25 -3.04 -7.58
CA VAL A 172 6.23 -2.50 -8.47
C VAL A 172 6.51 -2.94 -9.91
N SER A 173 7.71 -2.67 -10.43
CA SER A 173 8.10 -3.02 -11.81
C SER A 173 7.95 -4.52 -12.11
N LEU A 174 8.39 -5.39 -11.20
CA LEU A 174 8.21 -6.84 -11.33
C LEU A 174 6.73 -7.23 -11.42
N SER A 175 5.89 -6.61 -10.58
CA SER A 175 4.44 -6.87 -10.57
C SER A 175 3.75 -6.34 -11.83
N THR A 176 4.27 -5.26 -12.42
CA THR A 176 3.72 -4.65 -13.62
C THR A 176 4.28 -5.25 -14.91
N SER A 177 5.38 -6.00 -14.86
CA SER A 177 6.02 -6.61 -16.04
C SER A 177 5.13 -7.62 -16.77
N HIS A 178 4.17 -8.21 -16.07
CA HIS A 178 3.17 -9.12 -16.62
C HIS A 178 1.89 -8.41 -17.06
N PHE A 179 1.86 -7.07 -17.05
CA PHE A 179 0.67 -6.35 -17.44
C PHE A 179 0.37 -6.60 -18.92
N PRO A 180 -0.89 -6.93 -19.27
CA PRO A 180 -1.30 -7.16 -20.65
C PRO A 180 -1.18 -5.88 -21.47
N HIS A 181 -0.06 -5.71 -22.16
CA HIS A 181 0.10 -4.68 -23.19
C HIS A 181 -0.59 -5.08 -24.51
N SER A 182 -0.95 -6.35 -24.66
CA SER A 182 -1.67 -6.88 -25.83
C SER A 182 -3.18 -6.91 -25.58
N SER A 183 -3.96 -6.86 -26.67
CA SER A 183 -5.42 -6.94 -26.64
C SER A 183 -5.96 -8.36 -26.38
N SER A 184 -5.13 -9.37 -26.12
CA SER A 184 -5.61 -10.75 -25.95
C SER A 184 -6.29 -10.98 -24.59
N ALA A 185 -7.56 -11.38 -24.58
CA ALA A 185 -8.36 -11.61 -23.37
C ALA A 185 -7.71 -12.58 -22.35
N GLU A 186 -6.97 -13.58 -22.83
CA GLU A 186 -6.25 -14.56 -22.00
C GLU A 186 -5.17 -13.89 -21.13
N SER A 187 -4.42 -12.92 -21.68
CA SER A 187 -3.38 -12.19 -20.95
C SER A 187 -3.97 -11.36 -19.79
N TRP A 188 -5.18 -10.83 -19.95
CA TRP A 188 -5.88 -10.05 -18.92
C TRP A 188 -6.33 -10.92 -17.74
N SER A 189 -6.75 -12.17 -18.01
CA SER A 189 -7.20 -13.11 -16.99
C SER A 189 -6.04 -13.62 -16.14
N SER A 190 -4.90 -13.98 -16.77
CA SER A 190 -3.70 -14.39 -16.03
C SER A 190 -3.16 -13.29 -15.11
N TRP A 191 -3.33 -12.02 -15.50
CA TRP A 191 -2.91 -10.90 -14.66
C TRP A 191 -3.83 -10.72 -13.44
N ASP A 192 -5.13 -11.00 -13.58
CA ASP A 192 -6.10 -10.90 -12.49
C ASP A 192 -5.77 -11.88 -11.33
N ASP A 193 -5.40 -13.11 -11.68
CA ASP A 193 -4.91 -14.10 -10.71
C ASP A 193 -3.64 -13.60 -9.99
N HIS A 194 -2.76 -12.90 -10.71
CA HIS A 194 -1.56 -12.30 -10.12
C HIS A 194 -1.88 -11.16 -9.14
N VAL A 195 -2.89 -10.34 -9.43
CA VAL A 195 -3.32 -9.22 -8.57
C VAL A 195 -3.99 -9.74 -7.30
N THR A 196 -4.91 -10.69 -7.44
CA THR A 196 -5.65 -11.24 -6.30
C THR A 196 -4.73 -11.98 -5.31
N THR A 197 -3.67 -12.61 -5.83
CA THR A 197 -2.64 -13.29 -5.03
C THR A 197 -1.46 -12.38 -4.64
N ALA A 198 -1.54 -11.08 -4.93
CA ALA A 198 -0.44 -10.16 -4.63
C ALA A 198 -0.10 -10.16 -3.14
N SER A 199 1.18 -10.44 -2.86
CA SER A 199 1.70 -10.44 -1.50
C SER A 199 1.52 -9.07 -0.84
N GLN A 200 1.45 -9.06 0.49
CA GLN A 200 1.32 -7.83 1.26
C GLN A 200 2.46 -6.84 0.98
N LEU A 201 3.66 -7.36 0.70
CA LEU A 201 4.79 -6.54 0.28
C LEU A 201 4.51 -5.79 -1.04
N ARG A 202 3.90 -6.46 -2.04
CA ARG A 202 3.54 -5.78 -3.29
C ARG A 202 2.51 -4.68 -3.05
N ARG A 203 1.47 -4.96 -2.26
CA ARG A 203 0.46 -3.95 -1.88
C ARG A 203 1.13 -2.75 -1.21
N TYR A 204 2.03 -3.02 -0.28
CA TYR A 204 2.82 -1.99 0.40
C TYR A 204 3.69 -1.19 -0.58
N ALA A 205 4.35 -1.87 -1.54
CA ALA A 205 5.20 -1.25 -2.55
C ALA A 205 4.43 -0.30 -3.46
N PHE A 206 3.25 -0.71 -3.96
CA PHE A 206 2.39 0.19 -4.73
C PHE A 206 2.04 1.43 -3.92
N ARG A 207 1.59 1.27 -2.67
CA ARG A 207 1.19 2.38 -1.78
C ARG A 207 2.30 3.38 -1.48
N ASN A 208 3.50 2.88 -1.15
CA ASN A 208 4.48 3.71 -0.45
C ASN A 208 5.73 4.04 -1.27
N SER A 209 6.00 3.36 -2.39
CA SER A 209 7.25 3.50 -3.15
C SER A 209 7.61 4.97 -3.46
N LEU A 210 6.67 5.73 -4.02
CA LEU A 210 6.89 7.13 -4.39
C LEU A 210 6.93 8.09 -3.19
N VAL A 211 6.32 7.73 -2.06
CA VAL A 211 6.43 8.51 -0.81
C VAL A 211 7.85 8.41 -0.26
N PHE A 212 8.44 7.20 -0.27
CA PHE A 212 9.85 7.02 0.10
C PHE A 212 10.79 7.74 -0.85
N CYS A 213 10.51 7.76 -2.16
CA CYS A 213 11.33 8.51 -3.12
C CYS A 213 11.47 9.98 -2.73
N GLN A 214 10.39 10.62 -2.30
CA GLN A 214 10.38 12.04 -1.91
C GLN A 214 11.24 12.37 -0.69
N GLN A 215 11.57 11.37 0.14
CA GLN A 215 12.46 11.55 1.29
C GLN A 215 13.94 11.52 0.92
N VAL A 216 14.27 11.18 -0.33
CA VAL A 216 15.64 11.09 -0.82
C VAL A 216 16.08 12.44 -1.39
N LYS A 217 17.10 13.05 -0.76
CA LYS A 217 17.65 14.34 -1.20
C LYS A 217 18.53 14.21 -2.45
N SER A 218 19.32 13.13 -2.50
CA SER A 218 20.29 12.86 -3.57
C SER A 218 20.13 11.41 -4.05
N PRO A 219 19.24 11.15 -5.02
CA PRO A 219 18.90 9.80 -5.42
C PRO A 219 20.06 9.10 -6.13
N SER A 220 20.23 7.82 -5.81
CA SER A 220 21.22 6.94 -6.43
C SER A 220 20.92 6.72 -7.91
N LYS A 221 21.92 6.28 -8.68
CA LYS A 221 21.74 5.89 -10.09
C LYS A 221 20.70 4.78 -10.23
N GLU A 222 20.60 3.92 -9.24
CA GLU A 222 19.66 2.79 -9.22
C GLU A 222 18.23 3.24 -8.94
N LEU A 223 18.03 4.18 -8.02
CA LEU A 223 16.73 4.78 -7.78
C LEU A 223 16.21 5.52 -9.02
N LEU A 224 17.07 6.31 -9.66
CA LEU A 224 16.74 7.02 -10.90
C LEU A 224 16.37 6.03 -12.03
N ALA A 225 17.11 4.93 -12.17
CA ALA A 225 16.78 3.89 -13.16
C ALA A 225 15.46 3.18 -12.85
N ALA A 226 15.19 2.89 -11.56
CA ALA A 226 13.94 2.27 -11.13
C ALA A 226 12.73 3.21 -11.36
N LEU A 227 12.91 4.52 -11.17
CA LEU A 227 11.90 5.53 -11.51
C LEU A 227 11.60 5.56 -13.00
N ASP A 228 12.62 5.53 -13.86
CA ASP A 228 12.42 5.51 -15.31
C ASP A 228 11.76 4.21 -15.82
N GLN A 229 11.74 3.14 -15.01
CA GLN A 229 11.00 1.90 -15.26
C GLN A 229 9.57 1.90 -14.69
N PHE A 230 9.18 2.94 -13.94
CA PHE A 230 7.85 3.02 -13.36
C PHE A 230 6.79 3.30 -14.44
N ASP A 231 5.77 2.45 -14.50
CA ASP A 231 4.64 2.61 -15.39
C ASP A 231 3.35 2.93 -14.59
N PRO A 232 2.76 4.13 -14.75
CA PRO A 232 1.58 4.54 -14.01
C PRO A 232 0.31 3.77 -14.38
N TYR A 233 0.21 3.21 -15.58
CA TYR A 233 -1.01 2.51 -16.04
C TYR A 233 -1.26 1.18 -15.29
N PRO A 234 -0.34 0.20 -15.30
CA PRO A 234 -0.49 -1.00 -14.51
C PRO A 234 -0.48 -0.70 -13.00
N SER A 235 0.25 0.33 -12.57
CA SER A 235 0.26 0.75 -11.16
C SER A 235 -1.11 1.24 -10.69
N MET A 236 -1.76 2.14 -11.44
CA MET A 236 -3.12 2.59 -11.11
C MET A 236 -4.12 1.44 -11.22
N THR A 237 -3.91 0.51 -12.17
CA THR A 237 -4.75 -0.67 -12.26
C THR A 237 -4.67 -1.52 -10.99
N MET A 238 -3.45 -1.78 -10.48
CA MET A 238 -3.25 -2.48 -9.21
C MET A 238 -3.95 -1.75 -8.06
N VAL A 239 -3.82 -0.43 -7.98
CA VAL A 239 -4.52 0.37 -6.96
C VAL A 239 -6.02 0.17 -7.03
N ILE A 240 -6.63 0.25 -8.20
CA ILE A 240 -8.08 0.11 -8.36
C ILE A 240 -8.55 -1.27 -7.89
N ASN A 241 -7.86 -2.34 -8.30
CA ASN A 241 -8.27 -3.71 -7.97
C ASN A 241 -7.96 -4.09 -6.51
N LEU A 242 -6.89 -3.54 -5.91
CA LEU A 242 -6.53 -3.81 -4.51
C LEU A 242 -7.37 -3.01 -3.50
N GLU A 243 -7.57 -1.72 -3.74
CA GLU A 243 -8.21 -0.81 -2.79
C GLU A 243 -9.73 -0.86 -2.83
N TYR A 244 -10.31 -1.39 -3.90
CA TYR A 244 -11.76 -1.54 -3.89
C TYR A 244 -12.24 -2.54 -2.83
N MET A 245 -11.43 -3.54 -2.49
CA MET A 245 -11.78 -4.51 -1.44
C MET A 245 -11.89 -3.87 -0.04
N THR A 246 -11.34 -2.67 0.17
CA THR A 246 -11.35 -2.00 1.49
C THR A 246 -12.51 -1.02 1.66
N GLY A 247 -13.31 -0.77 0.61
CA GLY A 247 -14.43 0.18 0.64
C GLY A 247 -14.04 1.65 0.47
N ASP A 248 -12.74 1.97 0.50
CA ASP A 248 -12.21 3.35 0.47
C ASP A 248 -11.58 3.74 -0.88
N LEU A 249 -11.99 3.08 -1.98
CA LEU A 249 -11.34 3.24 -3.29
C LEU A 249 -11.15 4.70 -3.72
N GLY A 250 -12.19 5.53 -3.60
CA GLY A 250 -12.14 6.90 -4.09
C GLY A 250 -11.11 7.76 -3.34
N LEU A 251 -10.92 7.50 -2.04
CA LEU A 251 -9.93 8.19 -1.21
C LEU A 251 -8.54 7.68 -1.53
N ALA A 252 -8.39 6.36 -1.65
CA ALA A 252 -7.13 5.76 -2.06
C ALA A 252 -6.67 6.32 -3.41
N ILE A 253 -7.50 6.27 -4.46
CA ILE A 253 -7.19 6.85 -5.78
C ILE A 253 -6.74 8.30 -5.61
N ARG A 254 -7.49 9.12 -4.88
CA ARG A 254 -7.14 10.52 -4.68
C ARG A 254 -5.74 10.69 -4.07
N HIS A 255 -5.43 9.95 -3.02
CA HIS A 255 -4.12 9.96 -2.39
C HIS A 255 -3.00 9.58 -3.36
N TYR A 256 -3.20 8.53 -4.16
CA TYR A 256 -2.23 8.16 -5.19
C TYR A 256 -1.96 9.29 -6.17
N PHE A 257 -2.99 9.97 -6.66
CA PHE A 257 -2.82 11.12 -7.55
C PHE A 257 -2.03 12.25 -6.89
N ASP A 258 -2.33 12.58 -5.64
CA ASP A 258 -1.64 13.65 -4.92
C ASP A 258 -0.17 13.28 -4.63
N PHE A 259 0.10 12.04 -4.23
CA PHE A 259 1.48 11.55 -4.07
C PHE A 259 2.23 11.54 -5.39
N TRP A 260 1.60 11.13 -6.49
CA TRP A 260 2.25 11.10 -7.81
C TRP A 260 2.57 12.51 -8.30
N ARG A 261 1.69 13.50 -8.09
CA ARG A 261 1.98 14.91 -8.40
C ARG A 261 3.15 15.43 -7.58
N SER A 262 3.15 15.17 -6.28
CA SER A 262 4.25 15.54 -5.40
C SER A 262 5.56 14.86 -5.85
N ALA A 263 5.50 13.60 -6.28
CA ALA A 263 6.66 12.85 -6.77
C ALA A 263 7.19 13.42 -8.08
N VAL A 264 6.31 13.84 -9.02
CA VAL A 264 6.73 14.54 -10.24
C VAL A 264 7.38 15.89 -9.90
N SER A 265 6.83 16.64 -8.95
CA SER A 265 7.41 17.92 -8.51
C SER A 265 8.80 17.72 -7.90
N TRP A 266 8.92 16.75 -6.98
CA TRP A 266 10.21 16.33 -6.41
C TRP A 266 11.19 15.92 -7.52
N ALA A 267 10.79 15.01 -8.42
CA ALA A 267 11.66 14.53 -9.50
C ALA A 267 12.14 15.64 -10.44
N LYS A 268 11.33 16.68 -10.67
CA LYS A 268 11.71 17.86 -11.47
C LYS A 268 12.73 18.77 -10.78
N SER A 269 12.76 18.78 -9.45
CA SER A 269 13.70 19.55 -8.63
C SER A 269 15.08 18.91 -8.51
N LEU A 270 15.22 17.63 -8.86
CA LEU A 270 16.49 16.92 -8.85
C LEU A 270 17.46 17.49 -9.89
N GLU A 271 18.76 17.47 -9.55
CA GLU A 271 19.83 17.82 -10.48
C GLU A 271 19.81 16.88 -11.70
N ARG A 272 19.78 15.56 -11.46
CA ARG A 272 19.60 14.54 -12.49
C ARG A 272 18.15 14.07 -12.54
N LYS A 273 17.42 14.51 -13.56
CA LYS A 273 15.97 14.27 -13.69
C LYS A 273 15.68 12.91 -14.35
N PRO A 274 14.81 12.06 -13.77
CA PRO A 274 14.30 10.85 -14.42
C PRO A 274 13.26 11.24 -15.48
N LYS A 275 13.72 11.49 -16.71
CA LYS A 275 12.91 12.10 -17.77
C LYS A 275 11.76 11.20 -18.24
N VAL A 276 11.94 9.88 -18.22
CA VAL A 276 10.91 8.93 -18.67
C VAL A 276 9.80 8.90 -17.63
N PHE A 277 10.16 8.81 -16.34
CA PHE A 277 9.22 8.90 -15.23
C PHE A 277 8.34 10.16 -15.30
N ILE A 278 8.98 11.34 -15.39
CA ILE A 278 8.27 12.63 -15.42
C ILE A 278 7.30 12.68 -16.61
N ARG A 279 7.78 12.35 -17.81
CA ARG A 279 6.95 12.37 -19.02
C ARG A 279 5.78 11.39 -18.95
N SER A 280 6.03 10.19 -18.44
CA SER A 280 5.00 9.14 -18.32
C SER A 280 3.87 9.58 -17.41
N LEU A 281 4.18 10.13 -16.22
CA LEU A 281 3.18 10.64 -15.30
C LEU A 281 2.47 11.90 -15.80
N GLU A 282 3.19 12.82 -16.46
CA GLU A 282 2.55 13.99 -17.09
C GLU A 282 1.57 13.57 -18.19
N SER A 283 1.95 12.60 -19.02
CA SER A 283 1.05 12.01 -20.02
C SER A 283 -0.17 11.37 -19.37
N PHE A 284 0.04 10.62 -18.28
CA PHE A 284 -1.05 10.02 -17.51
C PHE A 284 -2.00 11.08 -16.94
N PHE A 285 -1.48 12.21 -16.43
CA PHE A 285 -2.30 13.32 -15.92
C PHE A 285 -3.06 14.09 -17.01
N ASN A 286 -2.64 13.99 -18.27
CA ASN A 286 -3.41 14.54 -19.40
C ASN A 286 -4.66 13.71 -19.72
N GLY A 287 -4.66 12.43 -19.32
CA GLY A 287 -5.79 11.53 -19.44
C GLY A 287 -5.37 10.12 -19.85
N PHE A 288 -6.27 9.18 -19.61
CA PHE A 288 -6.07 7.76 -19.90
C PHE A 288 -7.40 7.11 -20.25
N THR A 289 -7.36 5.82 -20.60
CA THR A 289 -8.57 5.02 -20.81
C THR A 289 -8.72 4.02 -19.68
N ILE A 290 -9.94 3.87 -19.16
CA ILE A 290 -10.32 2.71 -18.38
C ILE A 290 -11.05 1.74 -19.29
N VAL A 291 -10.57 0.50 -19.32
CA VAL A 291 -11.23 -0.64 -19.94
C VAL A 291 -11.73 -1.57 -18.85
N ALA A 292 -12.91 -2.13 -19.01
CA ALA A 292 -13.50 -3.04 -18.04
C ALA A 292 -14.14 -4.21 -18.76
N HIS A 293 -13.96 -5.41 -18.19
CA HIS A 293 -14.62 -6.61 -18.71
C HIS A 293 -16.15 -6.47 -18.63
N PRO A 294 -16.95 -7.10 -19.51
CA PRO A 294 -18.42 -7.03 -19.44
C PRO A 294 -19.01 -7.36 -18.06
N GLU A 295 -18.41 -8.30 -17.33
CA GLU A 295 -18.81 -8.65 -15.95
C GLU A 295 -18.64 -7.47 -14.96
N ALA A 296 -17.79 -6.50 -15.28
CA ALA A 296 -17.54 -5.30 -14.50
C ALA A 296 -18.55 -4.17 -14.72
N ARG A 297 -19.59 -4.39 -15.54
CA ARG A 297 -20.56 -3.37 -15.94
C ARG A 297 -21.18 -2.58 -14.80
N ASN A 298 -21.42 -3.24 -13.68
CA ASN A 298 -22.13 -2.63 -12.56
C ASN A 298 -21.23 -1.78 -11.65
N PHE A 299 -19.90 -1.91 -11.75
CA PHE A 299 -18.98 -1.30 -10.78
C PHE A 299 -17.89 -0.43 -11.39
N TRP A 300 -17.52 -0.62 -12.65
CA TRP A 300 -16.38 0.07 -13.28
C TRP A 300 -16.54 1.59 -13.36
N ALA A 301 -17.78 2.07 -13.33
CA ALA A 301 -18.12 3.49 -13.38
C ALA A 301 -17.62 4.26 -12.15
N GLY A 302 -17.61 3.64 -10.97
CA GLY A 302 -17.06 4.23 -9.74
C GLY A 302 -15.58 4.60 -9.89
N PRO A 303 -14.69 3.62 -10.16
CA PRO A 303 -13.28 3.89 -10.46
C PRO A 303 -13.07 4.98 -11.52
N ALA A 304 -13.84 4.97 -12.61
CA ALA A 304 -13.74 6.00 -13.65
C ALA A 304 -14.07 7.40 -13.13
N ALA A 305 -15.17 7.54 -12.38
CA ALA A 305 -15.59 8.82 -11.84
C ALA A 305 -14.61 9.33 -10.75
N PHE A 306 -14.07 8.43 -9.91
CA PHE A 306 -13.02 8.75 -8.94
C PHE A 306 -11.73 9.21 -9.61
N CYS A 307 -11.29 8.51 -10.66
CA CYS A 307 -10.13 8.90 -11.44
C CYS A 307 -10.31 10.26 -12.12
N GLU A 308 -11.49 10.53 -12.71
CA GLU A 308 -11.80 11.83 -13.31
C GLU A 308 -11.69 12.94 -12.27
N SER A 309 -12.36 12.78 -11.12
CA SER A 309 -12.31 13.75 -10.03
C SER A 309 -10.90 13.94 -9.47
N SER A 310 -10.12 12.86 -9.36
CA SER A 310 -8.76 12.88 -8.85
C SER A 310 -7.76 13.50 -9.83
N LEU A 311 -7.99 13.40 -11.15
CA LEU A 311 -7.20 14.07 -12.18
C LEU A 311 -7.34 15.60 -12.14
N ALA A 312 -8.49 16.10 -11.70
CA ALA A 312 -8.71 17.53 -11.58
C ALA A 312 -7.91 18.10 -10.40
N PRO A 313 -7.01 19.07 -10.64
CA PRO A 313 -6.30 19.74 -9.55
C PRO A 313 -7.31 20.45 -8.65
N THR A 314 -7.18 20.25 -7.34
CA THR A 314 -7.93 20.99 -6.31
C THR A 314 -6.93 21.92 -5.66
N SER A 315 -6.71 23.10 -6.25
CA SER A 315 -5.70 24.02 -5.71
C SER A 315 -6.04 24.50 -4.30
N ASP A 316 -7.31 24.48 -3.90
CA ASP A 316 -7.76 25.14 -2.65
C ASP A 316 -8.85 24.39 -1.87
N SER A 317 -9.23 23.18 -2.27
CA SER A 317 -10.32 22.45 -1.60
C SER A 317 -9.86 21.88 -0.26
N SER A 318 -10.68 22.07 0.78
CA SER A 318 -10.47 21.41 2.06
C SER A 318 -10.58 19.89 1.93
N TRP A 319 -9.86 19.12 2.76
CA TRP A 319 -9.96 17.65 2.77
C TRP A 319 -11.39 17.16 3.01
N SER A 320 -12.18 17.90 3.78
CA SER A 320 -13.60 17.61 3.97
C SER A 320 -14.36 17.71 2.65
N GLU A 321 -14.22 18.77 1.85
CA GLU A 321 -14.87 18.87 0.54
C GLU A 321 -14.52 17.70 -0.39
N VAL A 322 -13.26 17.27 -0.37
CA VAL A 322 -12.78 16.11 -1.13
C VAL A 322 -13.49 14.82 -0.68
N LEU A 323 -13.59 14.59 0.64
CA LEU A 323 -14.31 13.45 1.21
C LEU A 323 -15.78 13.43 0.78
N HIS A 324 -16.44 14.59 0.76
CA HIS A 324 -17.83 14.70 0.29
C HIS A 324 -17.95 14.40 -1.20
N CYS A 325 -17.04 14.92 -2.03
CA CYS A 325 -17.02 14.62 -3.47
C CYS A 325 -16.82 13.13 -3.72
N VAL A 326 -15.92 12.48 -2.98
CA VAL A 326 -15.70 11.03 -3.07
C VAL A 326 -16.93 10.26 -2.62
N SER A 327 -17.56 10.63 -1.50
CA SER A 327 -18.79 9.97 -1.05
C SER A 327 -19.92 10.11 -2.07
N LEU A 328 -20.10 11.32 -2.64
CA LEU A 328 -21.05 11.61 -3.72
C LEU A 328 -20.79 10.72 -4.94
N LEU A 329 -19.54 10.64 -5.41
CA LEU A 329 -19.17 9.80 -6.54
C LEU A 329 -19.45 8.32 -6.29
N GLY A 330 -19.13 7.83 -5.09
CA GLY A 330 -19.47 6.47 -4.68
C GLY A 330 -20.96 6.21 -4.78
N ARG A 331 -21.80 7.07 -4.18
CA ARG A 331 -23.26 6.90 -4.22
C ARG A 331 -23.86 7.03 -5.62
N LEU A 332 -23.31 7.91 -6.46
CA LEU A 332 -23.85 8.20 -7.78
C LEU A 332 -23.38 7.24 -8.87
N PHE A 333 -22.24 6.58 -8.71
CA PHE A 333 -21.63 5.75 -9.74
C PHE A 333 -21.33 4.30 -9.30
N ALA A 334 -21.41 3.96 -8.01
CA ALA A 334 -21.37 2.57 -7.56
C ALA A 334 -22.75 1.91 -7.65
N SER A 335 -22.76 0.62 -7.95
CA SER A 335 -23.95 -0.24 -7.81
C SER A 335 -24.10 -0.67 -6.35
N ARG A 336 -25.33 -0.66 -5.82
CA ARG A 336 -25.67 -1.03 -4.43
C ARG A 336 -25.42 -2.50 -4.12
N ASP A 337 -25.63 -3.39 -5.07
CA ASP A 337 -25.66 -4.85 -4.84
C ASP A 337 -24.28 -5.52 -4.72
N TYR A 338 -23.23 -4.78 -4.34
CA TYR A 338 -21.88 -5.24 -4.61
C TYR A 338 -21.13 -5.81 -3.40
N VAL A 339 -21.21 -7.13 -3.28
CA VAL A 339 -20.29 -7.98 -2.50
C VAL A 339 -19.69 -9.00 -3.48
N GLY A 340 -18.69 -8.60 -4.27
CA GLY A 340 -18.10 -9.47 -5.31
C GLY A 340 -16.63 -9.17 -5.62
N ARG A 341 -15.92 -10.12 -6.24
CA ARG A 341 -14.52 -9.95 -6.67
C ARG A 341 -14.44 -8.93 -7.83
N LEU A 342 -13.89 -7.73 -7.59
CA LEU A 342 -13.46 -6.84 -8.68
C LEU A 342 -12.16 -7.32 -9.30
N GLY A 343 -12.21 -8.47 -9.97
CA GLY A 343 -11.24 -8.68 -11.03
C GLY A 343 -11.73 -7.93 -12.25
N ARG A 344 -10.83 -7.31 -13.03
CA ARG A 344 -11.04 -6.89 -14.42
C ARG A 344 -11.45 -5.44 -14.74
N VAL A 345 -11.02 -4.46 -13.93
CA VAL A 345 -10.93 -3.05 -14.38
C VAL A 345 -9.47 -2.73 -14.65
N TYR A 346 -9.18 -2.12 -15.81
CA TYR A 346 -7.81 -1.82 -16.22
C TYR A 346 -7.65 -0.39 -16.71
N VAL A 347 -6.49 0.19 -16.39
CA VAL A 347 -6.08 1.52 -16.78
C VAL A 347 -5.01 1.40 -17.86
N VAL A 348 -5.25 2.00 -19.01
CA VAL A 348 -4.40 1.90 -20.19
C VAL A 348 -4.18 3.27 -20.86
N PRO A 349 -3.09 3.45 -21.62
CA PRO A 349 -2.91 4.64 -22.44
C PRO A 349 -4.10 4.90 -23.36
N THR A 350 -4.40 6.16 -23.66
CA THR A 350 -5.49 6.54 -24.58
C THR A 350 -5.33 5.96 -25.99
N SER A 351 -4.09 5.73 -26.42
CA SER A 351 -3.75 5.11 -27.72
C SER A 351 -4.02 3.61 -27.79
N THR A 352 -4.32 2.95 -26.67
CA THR A 352 -4.53 1.50 -26.63
C THR A 352 -5.82 1.13 -27.34
N GLN A 353 -5.76 0.09 -28.18
CA GLN A 353 -6.95 -0.46 -28.85
C GLN A 353 -7.80 -1.25 -27.84
N SER A 354 -9.09 -1.41 -28.13
CA SER A 354 -9.99 -2.19 -27.27
C SER A 354 -9.55 -3.66 -27.22
N PRO A 355 -9.63 -4.35 -26.07
CA PRO A 355 -9.33 -5.79 -25.97
C PRO A 355 -10.27 -6.70 -26.78
N GLY A 356 -11.40 -6.17 -27.27
CA GLY A 356 -12.35 -6.92 -28.10
C GLY A 356 -13.75 -6.31 -28.09
N GLU A 357 -14.68 -6.99 -28.73
CA GLU A 357 -16.11 -6.67 -28.70
C GLU A 357 -16.69 -6.89 -27.29
N GLY A 358 -17.61 -6.02 -26.87
CA GLY A 358 -18.28 -6.10 -25.56
C GLY A 358 -17.52 -5.50 -24.38
N TRP A 359 -16.20 -5.29 -24.49
CA TRP A 359 -15.45 -4.60 -23.43
C TRP A 359 -15.93 -3.15 -23.27
N LEU A 360 -16.12 -2.76 -22.02
CA LEU A 360 -16.53 -1.42 -21.67
C LEU A 360 -15.31 -0.50 -21.70
N ARG A 361 -15.47 0.69 -22.25
CA ARG A 361 -14.39 1.65 -22.41
C ARG A 361 -14.86 3.05 -22.08
N THR A 362 -14.07 3.76 -21.27
CA THR A 362 -14.21 5.21 -21.15
C THR A 362 -12.86 5.90 -21.14
N GLU A 363 -12.77 7.00 -21.86
CA GLU A 363 -11.69 7.96 -21.63
C GLU A 363 -11.94 8.69 -20.31
N VAL A 364 -10.88 8.89 -19.54
CA VAL A 364 -10.83 9.63 -18.27
C VAL A 364 -10.02 10.90 -18.53
N LYS A 365 -10.65 12.06 -18.36
CA LYS A 365 -10.05 13.37 -18.66
C LYS A 365 -10.24 14.34 -17.48
N SER A 366 -9.20 15.11 -17.17
CA SER A 366 -9.23 16.12 -16.09
C SER A 366 -10.35 17.15 -16.24
N ARG A 367 -10.70 17.53 -17.47
CA ARG A 367 -11.80 18.48 -17.77
C ARG A 367 -13.14 18.02 -17.18
N ARG A 368 -13.46 16.72 -17.25
CA ARG A 368 -14.72 16.17 -16.71
C ARG A 368 -14.73 16.20 -15.19
N GLY A 369 -13.63 15.78 -14.57
CA GLY A 369 -13.46 15.87 -13.12
C GLY A 369 -13.58 17.30 -12.60
N LYS A 370 -12.97 18.27 -13.28
CA LYS A 370 -13.07 19.69 -12.92
C LYS A 370 -14.51 20.17 -12.97
N GLN A 371 -15.22 19.84 -14.05
CA GLN A 371 -16.64 20.17 -14.21
C GLN A 371 -17.53 19.56 -13.13
N PHE A 372 -17.23 18.34 -12.68
CA PHE A 372 -17.94 17.70 -11.58
C PHE A 372 -17.60 18.38 -10.25
N ASN A 373 -16.32 18.46 -9.89
CA ASN A 373 -15.84 19.02 -8.62
C ASN A 373 -16.35 20.45 -8.42
N THR A 374 -16.28 21.31 -9.44
CA THR A 374 -16.79 22.69 -9.34
C THR A 374 -18.28 22.74 -9.01
N ARG A 375 -19.11 21.89 -9.63
CA ARG A 375 -20.55 21.85 -9.36
C ARG A 375 -20.86 21.24 -7.99
N ALA A 376 -20.17 20.16 -7.63
CA ALA A 376 -20.33 19.50 -6.34
C ALA A 376 -19.95 20.43 -5.19
N ILE A 377 -18.76 21.05 -5.26
CA ILE A 377 -18.30 22.01 -4.26
C ILE A 377 -19.28 23.19 -4.16
N ALA A 378 -19.69 23.80 -5.29
CA ALA A 378 -20.64 24.91 -5.26
C ALA A 378 -22.02 24.54 -4.66
N LEU A 379 -22.43 23.27 -4.77
CA LEU A 379 -23.66 22.78 -4.17
C LEU A 379 -23.53 22.58 -2.66
N PHE A 380 -22.39 22.05 -2.21
CA PHE A 380 -22.14 21.72 -0.80
C PHE A 380 -21.49 22.84 0.01
N ASP A 381 -20.99 23.89 -0.65
CA ASP A 381 -20.42 25.04 0.03
C ASP A 381 -21.48 25.71 0.93
N GLY A 382 -21.08 25.95 2.18
CA GLY A 382 -21.95 26.43 3.25
C GLY A 382 -23.03 25.45 3.75
N SER A 383 -23.12 24.21 3.23
CA SER A 383 -24.02 23.19 3.82
C SER A 383 -23.42 22.67 5.13
N LYS A 384 -23.94 23.15 6.26
CA LYS A 384 -23.36 22.86 7.58
C LYS A 384 -23.74 21.49 8.13
N THR A 385 -24.76 20.82 7.59
CA THR A 385 -25.26 19.55 8.15
C THR A 385 -25.13 18.39 7.14
N ARG A 386 -24.66 17.25 7.66
CA ARG A 386 -24.58 15.96 6.93
C ARG A 386 -25.94 15.52 6.38
N GLU A 387 -27.02 15.84 7.09
CA GLU A 387 -28.40 15.58 6.66
C GLU A 387 -28.79 16.34 5.39
N ALA A 388 -28.49 17.65 5.31
CA ALA A 388 -28.80 18.44 4.13
C ALA A 388 -28.06 17.90 2.89
N GLN A 389 -26.82 17.47 3.08
CA GLN A 389 -26.04 16.82 2.04
C GLN A 389 -26.62 15.46 1.63
N SER A 390 -27.07 14.65 2.60
CA SER A 390 -27.71 13.37 2.30
C SER A 390 -29.03 13.53 1.54
N LYS A 391 -29.82 14.56 1.86
CA LYS A 391 -31.04 14.90 1.12
C LYS A 391 -30.74 15.39 -0.30
N LEU A 392 -29.74 16.25 -0.48
CA LEU A 392 -29.26 16.67 -1.80
C LEU A 392 -28.77 15.48 -2.64
N LEU A 393 -28.08 14.54 -1.99
CA LEU A 393 -27.64 13.29 -2.61
C LEU A 393 -28.83 12.44 -3.07
N GLN A 394 -29.84 12.31 -2.21
CA GLN A 394 -31.10 11.64 -2.55
C GLN A 394 -31.82 12.32 -3.71
N ASP A 395 -31.89 13.65 -3.76
CA ASP A 395 -32.49 14.39 -4.88
C ASP A 395 -31.76 14.13 -6.20
N ILE A 396 -30.41 14.15 -6.21
CA ILE A 396 -29.62 13.86 -7.42
C ILE A 396 -29.83 12.40 -7.85
N ALA A 397 -29.82 11.48 -6.89
CA ALA A 397 -30.01 10.06 -7.11
C ALA A 397 -31.40 9.75 -7.66
N SER A 398 -32.45 10.24 -7.02
CA SER A 398 -33.86 9.98 -7.34
C SER A 398 -34.41 10.85 -8.47
N TRP A 399 -33.63 11.80 -8.99
CA TRP A 399 -34.09 12.82 -9.94
C TRP A 399 -35.21 13.70 -9.37
N THR A 400 -35.38 13.73 -8.05
CA THR A 400 -36.39 14.54 -7.39
C THR A 400 -35.86 15.92 -7.04
N ARG A 401 -36.77 16.73 -6.49
CA ARG A 401 -36.50 18.10 -6.05
C ARG A 401 -37.09 18.30 -4.65
N GLU A 402 -37.12 17.27 -3.83
CA GLU A 402 -37.81 17.33 -2.54
C GLU A 402 -37.08 18.25 -1.55
N SER A 403 -35.75 18.33 -1.64
CA SER A 403 -34.94 19.24 -0.83
C SER A 403 -34.85 20.67 -1.40
N VAL A 404 -35.24 20.87 -2.67
CA VAL A 404 -35.16 22.14 -3.42
C VAL A 404 -35.87 23.34 -2.77
N PRO A 405 -37.03 23.20 -2.09
CA PRO A 405 -37.68 24.34 -1.45
C PRO A 405 -36.79 25.06 -0.43
N THR A 406 -35.88 24.32 0.21
CA THR A 406 -34.95 24.84 1.24
C THR A 406 -33.68 25.47 0.68
N LEU A 407 -33.43 25.33 -0.63
CA LEU A 407 -32.24 25.84 -1.30
C LEU A 407 -32.50 27.21 -1.94
N ASP A 408 -31.48 28.07 -1.92
CA ASP A 408 -31.48 29.30 -2.71
C ASP A 408 -31.46 29.02 -4.23
N LEU A 409 -31.82 30.01 -5.03
CA LEU A 409 -31.95 29.88 -6.49
C LEU A 409 -30.64 29.45 -7.18
N VAL A 410 -29.49 29.87 -6.67
CA VAL A 410 -28.17 29.52 -7.21
C VAL A 410 -27.94 28.02 -7.02
N LYS A 411 -28.18 27.51 -5.80
CA LYS A 411 -28.06 26.09 -5.48
C LYS A 411 -29.04 25.22 -6.26
N ARG A 412 -30.27 25.69 -6.54
CA ARG A 412 -31.22 24.98 -7.41
C ARG A 412 -30.71 24.83 -8.84
N THR A 413 -30.12 25.89 -9.38
CA THR A 413 -29.54 25.89 -10.73
C THR A 413 -28.33 24.97 -10.81
N THR A 414 -27.47 25.02 -9.79
CA THR A 414 -26.31 24.13 -9.66
C THR A 414 -26.71 22.67 -9.52
N LEU A 415 -27.72 22.36 -8.70
CA LEU A 415 -28.28 21.02 -8.55
C LEU A 415 -28.77 20.48 -9.89
N HIS A 416 -29.60 21.24 -10.62
CA HIS A 416 -30.09 20.83 -11.94
C HIS A 416 -28.96 20.59 -12.96
N SER A 417 -27.93 21.46 -12.95
CA SER A 417 -26.74 21.32 -13.78
C SER A 417 -25.93 20.08 -13.44
N LEU A 418 -25.77 19.78 -12.14
CA LEU A 418 -25.08 18.59 -11.66
C LEU A 418 -25.87 17.31 -11.99
N THR A 419 -27.17 17.30 -11.74
CA THR A 419 -28.08 16.19 -12.08
C THR A 419 -28.02 15.87 -13.57
N LYS A 420 -28.13 16.87 -14.46
CA LYS A 420 -27.94 16.67 -15.91
C LYS A 420 -26.56 16.13 -16.28
N PHE A 421 -25.50 16.62 -15.63
CA PHE A 421 -24.14 16.14 -15.85
C PHE A 421 -24.00 14.67 -15.47
N VAL A 422 -24.52 14.29 -14.31
CA VAL A 422 -24.50 12.91 -13.79
C VAL A 422 -25.32 11.98 -14.69
N ALA A 423 -26.50 12.40 -15.16
CA ALA A 423 -27.33 11.62 -16.10
C ALA A 423 -26.54 11.23 -17.33
N LYS A 424 -25.98 12.26 -17.98
CA LYS A 424 -25.22 12.12 -19.20
C LYS A 424 -24.02 11.21 -18.97
N ARG A 425 -23.29 11.42 -17.86
CA ARG A 425 -22.10 10.62 -17.59
C ARG A 425 -22.43 9.16 -17.28
N ARG A 426 -23.51 8.88 -16.55
CA ARG A 426 -24.00 7.51 -16.32
C ARG A 426 -24.39 6.83 -17.64
N GLN A 427 -25.06 7.55 -18.53
CA GLN A 427 -25.38 7.08 -19.88
C GLN A 427 -24.11 6.76 -20.68
N ASP A 428 -23.12 7.67 -20.68
CA ASP A 428 -21.82 7.46 -21.33
C ASP A 428 -21.06 6.23 -20.78
N LEU A 429 -21.29 5.89 -19.50
CA LEU A 429 -20.72 4.71 -18.83
C LEU A 429 -21.58 3.44 -18.97
N GLY A 430 -22.66 3.49 -19.75
CA GLY A 430 -23.56 2.36 -19.98
C GLY A 430 -24.29 1.86 -18.72
N LEU A 431 -24.42 2.73 -17.71
CA LEU A 431 -25.16 2.46 -16.48
C LEU A 431 -26.66 2.69 -16.72
N PRO A 432 -27.54 1.91 -16.06
CA PRO A 432 -28.97 2.17 -16.12
C PRO A 432 -29.32 3.54 -15.52
N PRO A 433 -30.48 4.12 -15.86
CA PRO A 433 -31.04 5.25 -15.12
C PRO A 433 -31.00 4.95 -13.62
N TYR A 434 -30.60 5.94 -12.82
CA TYR A 434 -30.52 5.74 -11.38
C TYR A 434 -31.94 5.57 -10.83
N ALA A 435 -32.25 4.42 -10.24
CA ALA A 435 -33.48 4.19 -9.49
C ALA A 435 -33.13 4.20 -8.00
N TYR A 436 -33.53 5.26 -7.29
CA TYR A 436 -33.37 5.31 -5.84
C TYR A 436 -34.49 4.49 -5.19
N ASN A 437 -34.16 3.31 -4.69
CA ASN A 437 -35.06 2.55 -3.82
C ASN A 437 -34.86 3.11 -2.40
N GLY A 438 -35.83 3.85 -1.87
CA GLY A 438 -35.71 4.61 -0.62
C GLY A 438 -35.62 3.81 0.68
N SER A 439 -35.00 2.64 0.68
CA SER A 439 -34.95 1.69 1.80
C SER A 439 -33.64 1.68 2.60
N ASP A 440 -32.67 2.57 2.31
CA ASP A 440 -31.37 2.62 3.01
C ASP A 440 -31.45 3.37 4.35
N ASP A 441 -32.64 3.45 4.95
CA ASP A 441 -32.73 3.90 6.34
C ASP A 441 -32.23 2.73 7.19
N ASP A 442 -30.94 2.74 7.53
CA ASP A 442 -30.28 1.92 8.58
C ASP A 442 -30.87 2.21 9.98
N SER A 443 -32.10 2.76 10.06
CA SER A 443 -32.92 2.83 11.25
C SER A 443 -33.43 1.43 11.55
N SER A 444 -32.59 0.65 12.25
CA SER A 444 -33.02 -0.54 12.95
C SER A 444 -34.20 -0.19 13.87
N GLY A 445 -35.41 -0.48 13.41
CA GLY A 445 -36.64 -0.51 14.21
C GLY A 445 -37.40 0.81 14.32
N MET A 446 -38.37 1.02 13.44
CA MET A 446 -39.76 1.26 13.84
C MET A 446 -40.70 1.14 12.65
N ASP A 447 -41.71 0.29 12.81
CA ASP A 447 -42.82 0.11 11.88
C ASP A 447 -43.51 1.45 11.58
N SER A 448 -43.61 1.82 10.31
CA SER A 448 -44.56 2.82 9.84
C SER A 448 -45.13 2.44 8.48
N PRO A 449 -46.42 2.76 8.21
CA PRO A 449 -47.19 2.12 7.16
C PRO A 449 -46.93 2.75 5.80
N ALA A 450 -46.96 1.91 4.77
CA ALA A 450 -46.77 2.24 3.37
C ALA A 450 -47.70 3.38 2.88
N GLY A 451 -47.10 4.50 2.48
CA GLY A 451 -47.74 5.54 1.68
C GLY A 451 -47.52 5.28 0.19
N SER A 452 -48.61 5.15 -0.57
CA SER A 452 -48.61 5.02 -2.03
C SER A 452 -48.14 6.31 -2.70
N VAL A 453 -47.03 6.26 -3.44
CA VAL A 453 -46.53 7.39 -4.24
C VAL A 453 -47.16 7.31 -5.64
N LYS A 454 -47.90 8.35 -5.99
CA LYS A 454 -48.52 8.55 -7.31
C LYS A 454 -47.43 8.95 -8.32
N GLY A 455 -47.25 8.15 -9.36
CA GLY A 455 -46.28 8.41 -10.44
C GLY A 455 -46.59 9.71 -11.19
N MET A 456 -45.53 10.46 -11.47
CA MET A 456 -45.55 11.64 -12.34
C MET A 456 -45.19 11.15 -13.75
N GLU A 457 -46.15 11.20 -14.67
CA GLU A 457 -45.96 10.87 -16.09
C GLU A 457 -44.94 11.84 -16.71
N VAL A 458 -43.89 11.25 -17.29
CA VAL A 458 -43.03 11.92 -18.26
C VAL A 458 -43.50 11.41 -19.62
N ASP A 459 -44.08 12.31 -20.41
CA ASP A 459 -44.49 12.03 -21.79
C ASP A 459 -43.30 11.51 -22.60
N ASN A 460 -43.35 10.23 -22.97
CA ASN A 460 -42.61 9.67 -24.08
C ASN A 460 -43.49 8.64 -24.79
N ALA A 461 -43.67 8.85 -26.09
CA ALA A 461 -44.58 8.13 -26.95
C ALA A 461 -44.19 6.67 -27.22
N ILE A 462 -45.22 5.81 -27.14
CA ILE A 462 -45.55 4.63 -27.98
C ILE A 462 -44.50 3.51 -28.10
N ILE A 463 -44.66 2.45 -27.28
CA ILE A 463 -44.47 1.04 -27.67
C ILE A 463 -45.55 0.18 -26.98
N ALA A 464 -46.17 -0.74 -27.74
CA ALA A 464 -47.31 -1.59 -27.37
C ALA A 464 -46.98 -2.72 -26.34
N PRO A 465 -47.97 -3.30 -25.64
CA PRO A 465 -47.74 -4.28 -24.57
C PRO A 465 -47.86 -5.75 -25.05
N VAL A 466 -47.09 -6.63 -24.40
CA VAL A 466 -47.26 -8.11 -24.39
C VAL A 466 -47.26 -8.57 -22.91
N PRO A 467 -48.10 -9.53 -22.48
CA PRO A 467 -48.41 -9.73 -21.07
C PRO A 467 -47.48 -10.74 -20.38
N LEU A 468 -47.28 -10.56 -19.07
CA LEU A 468 -46.60 -11.51 -18.19
C LEU A 468 -47.56 -12.13 -17.17
N LEU A 469 -47.44 -13.45 -17.05
CA LEU A 469 -48.13 -14.35 -16.12
C LEU A 469 -47.65 -14.19 -14.67
N ALA A 470 -48.56 -14.45 -13.75
CA ALA A 470 -48.42 -14.40 -12.30
C ALA A 470 -47.70 -15.61 -11.69
N ALA A 471 -47.02 -15.40 -10.55
CA ALA A 471 -46.72 -16.42 -9.51
C ALA A 471 -46.38 -15.68 -8.20
N SER A 472 -47.30 -15.66 -7.23
CA SER A 472 -47.41 -16.55 -6.05
C SER A 472 -46.41 -16.28 -4.92
N THR A 473 -46.96 -15.74 -3.84
CA THR A 473 -46.36 -15.41 -2.55
C THR A 473 -46.15 -16.67 -1.69
N ILE A 474 -45.00 -16.78 -1.01
CA ILE A 474 -44.83 -17.66 0.16
C ILE A 474 -44.23 -16.82 1.29
N LYS A 475 -44.96 -16.73 2.40
CA LYS A 475 -44.51 -16.20 3.69
C LYS A 475 -43.86 -17.34 4.49
N THR A 476 -42.73 -17.06 5.13
CA THR A 476 -42.34 -17.77 6.36
C THR A 476 -41.62 -16.83 7.32
N SER A 477 -42.11 -16.86 8.55
CA SER A 477 -41.70 -16.16 9.75
C SER A 477 -40.43 -16.74 10.39
N GLY A 478 -39.68 -15.91 11.12
CA GLY A 478 -38.66 -16.36 12.07
C GLY A 478 -38.06 -15.18 12.82
N SER A 479 -38.53 -14.95 14.05
CA SER A 479 -38.01 -13.97 15.01
C SER A 479 -36.84 -14.59 15.80
N VAL A 480 -35.75 -13.84 15.99
CA VAL A 480 -34.75 -14.08 17.04
C VAL A 480 -34.28 -12.72 17.57
N GLU A 481 -34.44 -12.51 18.87
CA GLU A 481 -33.96 -11.37 19.64
C GLU A 481 -32.43 -11.39 19.78
N SER A 482 -31.79 -10.22 19.70
CA SER A 482 -30.41 -10.03 20.16
C SER A 482 -30.28 -8.72 20.94
N PHE A 483 -29.89 -8.84 22.21
CA PHE A 483 -29.45 -7.76 23.08
C PHE A 483 -27.97 -7.45 22.81
N TYR A 484 -27.62 -6.19 22.53
CA TYR A 484 -26.33 -5.62 22.93
C TYR A 484 -26.45 -4.11 23.19
N SER A 485 -25.93 -3.71 24.35
CA SER A 485 -25.92 -2.36 24.90
C SER A 485 -24.63 -1.65 24.51
N SER A 486 -24.74 -0.46 23.93
CA SER A 486 -23.62 0.39 23.51
C SER A 486 -23.18 1.35 24.62
N GLY A 487 -21.90 1.26 25.02
CA GLY A 487 -21.26 2.16 25.97
C GLY A 487 -20.68 3.42 25.30
N ASN A 488 -21.01 4.57 25.88
CA ASN A 488 -20.59 5.91 25.44
C ASN A 488 -19.11 6.18 25.72
N PHE A 489 -18.37 6.71 24.73
CA PHE A 489 -17.04 7.30 24.91
C PHE A 489 -17.14 8.84 24.98
N ARG A 490 -16.55 9.41 26.03
CA ARG A 490 -16.51 10.86 26.32
C ARG A 490 -15.35 11.54 25.59
N ASP A 491 -15.66 12.68 24.99
CA ASP A 491 -14.74 13.70 24.50
C ASP A 491 -13.87 14.30 25.63
N ASN A 492 -12.56 14.41 25.39
CA ASN A 492 -11.68 15.30 26.15
C ASN A 492 -11.02 16.30 25.19
N ARG A 493 -11.42 17.57 25.31
CA ARG A 493 -10.80 18.73 24.67
C ARG A 493 -9.53 19.13 25.43
N SER A 494 -8.46 19.42 24.71
CA SER A 494 -7.29 20.16 25.23
C SER A 494 -7.30 21.61 24.73
N PRO A 495 -6.85 22.59 25.52
CA PRO A 495 -6.91 24.00 25.17
C PRO A 495 -5.66 24.51 24.44
N ILE A 496 -5.90 25.57 23.68
CA ILE A 496 -4.97 26.41 22.92
C ILE A 496 -4.08 27.21 23.88
N MET A 497 -2.77 27.28 23.60
CA MET A 497 -1.88 28.31 24.17
C MET A 497 -1.13 29.08 23.07
N THR A 498 -1.14 30.39 23.28
CA THR A 498 -0.53 31.46 22.48
C THR A 498 0.95 31.64 22.79
N HIS A 499 1.75 31.93 21.76
CA HIS A 499 3.17 32.26 21.88
C HIS A 499 3.40 33.70 22.40
N SER A 500 4.30 33.85 23.38
CA SER A 500 5.07 35.08 23.59
C SER A 500 6.52 34.75 23.97
N SER A 501 7.42 35.51 23.37
CA SER A 501 8.89 35.51 23.45
C SER A 501 9.48 35.74 24.85
N GLY A 502 10.61 35.08 25.15
CA GLY A 502 11.48 35.41 26.28
C GLY A 502 12.66 34.46 26.41
N SER A 503 13.87 35.01 26.37
CA SER A 503 15.19 34.37 26.37
C SER A 503 15.69 33.94 27.76
N SER A 504 16.61 32.95 27.74
CA SER A 504 17.64 32.59 28.74
C SER A 504 17.44 31.30 29.56
N PRO A 505 18.55 30.64 29.99
CA PRO A 505 18.71 29.18 29.95
C PRO A 505 18.69 28.52 31.35
N LEU A 506 18.37 27.22 31.43
CA LEU A 506 18.98 26.23 32.33
C LEU A 506 18.21 24.89 32.35
N SER A 507 18.99 23.83 32.51
CA SER A 507 18.66 22.58 33.22
C SER A 507 17.80 21.52 32.52
N ASP A 508 18.50 20.53 31.95
CA ASP A 508 17.99 19.21 31.59
C ASP A 508 17.46 18.45 32.82
N GLN A 509 16.18 18.09 32.80
CA GLN A 509 15.65 16.92 33.51
C GLN A 509 14.80 16.11 32.54
N VAL A 510 15.38 15.02 32.03
CA VAL A 510 14.64 14.00 31.28
C VAL A 510 14.25 12.90 32.25
N SER A 511 12.95 12.83 32.57
CA SER A 511 12.34 11.74 33.29
C SER A 511 12.08 10.58 32.33
N PHE A 512 12.76 9.45 32.52
CA PHE A 512 12.47 8.22 31.79
C PHE A 512 11.28 7.49 32.43
N ASN A 513 10.21 7.32 31.67
CA ASN A 513 9.12 6.41 32.03
C ASN A 513 9.59 4.97 31.85
N ARG A 514 9.53 4.23 32.96
CA ARG A 514 9.84 2.82 33.12
C ARG A 514 8.78 1.99 32.36
N ILE A 515 9.20 1.18 31.39
CA ILE A 515 8.35 0.17 30.77
C ILE A 515 8.66 -1.16 31.48
N ASP A 516 7.66 -1.73 32.13
CA ASP A 516 7.75 -3.00 32.83
C ASP A 516 8.02 -4.16 31.85
N SER A 517 8.95 -5.03 32.25
CA SER A 517 9.33 -6.25 31.54
C SER A 517 8.29 -7.36 31.76
N PRO A 518 7.95 -8.21 30.78
CA PRO A 518 7.06 -9.33 30.99
C PRO A 518 7.79 -10.51 31.65
N THR A 519 7.11 -11.15 32.61
CA THR A 519 7.49 -12.38 33.32
C THR A 519 7.51 -13.62 32.41
N PRO A 520 8.27 -14.67 32.79
CA PRO A 520 8.52 -15.85 31.96
C PRO A 520 7.35 -16.83 31.97
N TRP A 521 7.15 -17.50 30.83
CA TRP A 521 6.19 -18.59 30.66
C TRP A 521 6.77 -19.91 31.20
N ASP A 522 6.05 -20.51 32.15
CA ASP A 522 6.28 -21.87 32.60
C ASP A 522 5.86 -22.88 31.54
N SER A 523 6.75 -23.84 31.31
CA SER A 523 6.52 -25.03 30.51
C SER A 523 6.20 -26.17 31.48
N ASP A 524 4.98 -26.72 31.43
CA ASP A 524 4.73 -28.15 31.63
C ASP A 524 3.24 -28.46 31.58
N GLN A 525 2.86 -29.38 30.69
CA GLN A 525 2.16 -30.62 31.04
C GLN A 525 1.93 -31.45 29.77
N GLY A 526 2.61 -32.59 29.70
CA GLY A 526 2.21 -33.69 28.83
C GLY A 526 1.06 -34.49 29.45
N SER A 527 0.27 -35.15 28.60
CA SER A 527 -0.37 -36.45 28.88
C SER A 527 -1.02 -37.03 27.63
N ASN A 528 -0.45 -38.16 27.22
CA ASN A 528 -1.02 -39.35 26.56
C ASN A 528 -2.53 -39.38 26.20
N ALA A 529 -2.82 -39.86 24.98
CA ALA A 529 -3.67 -41.05 24.79
C ALA A 529 -3.59 -41.60 23.36
N SER A 530 -3.27 -42.90 23.29
CA SER A 530 -3.28 -43.78 22.14
C SER A 530 -4.70 -44.00 21.57
N SER A 531 -4.84 -44.12 20.24
CA SER A 531 -5.69 -45.17 19.65
C SER A 531 -5.44 -45.38 18.14
N ARG A 532 -5.32 -46.67 17.79
CA ARG A 532 -5.70 -47.38 16.54
C ARG A 532 -6.19 -46.47 15.40
N GLY A 533 -5.60 -46.49 14.21
CA GLY A 533 -5.35 -47.66 13.37
C GLY A 533 -6.43 -47.73 12.29
N SER A 534 -6.08 -47.43 11.03
CA SER A 534 -6.63 -48.06 9.82
C SER A 534 -5.94 -47.52 8.56
N ARG A 535 -5.39 -48.46 7.80
CA ARG A 535 -4.86 -48.28 6.45
C ARG A 535 -6.00 -47.92 5.49
N SER A 536 -5.78 -46.94 4.63
CA SER A 536 -6.38 -46.89 3.30
C SER A 536 -5.41 -46.20 2.36
N SER A 537 -4.92 -46.98 1.39
CA SER A 537 -4.06 -46.56 0.31
C SER A 537 -4.88 -45.79 -0.73
N MET A 538 -4.48 -44.57 -1.05
CA MET A 538 -4.73 -43.99 -2.37
C MET A 538 -3.46 -43.28 -2.84
N ALA A 539 -2.85 -43.88 -3.85
CA ALA A 539 -1.76 -43.32 -4.61
C ALA A 539 -2.29 -42.18 -5.48
N SER A 540 -1.87 -40.95 -5.22
CA SER A 540 -1.98 -39.84 -6.16
C SER A 540 -0.59 -39.36 -6.56
N SER A 541 -0.23 -39.68 -7.80
CA SER A 541 0.96 -39.25 -8.52
C SER A 541 1.11 -37.72 -8.49
N HIS A 542 2.03 -37.21 -7.65
CA HIS A 542 2.53 -35.84 -7.77
C HIS A 542 3.71 -35.81 -8.76
N ARG A 543 3.45 -35.25 -9.95
CA ARG A 543 4.50 -34.77 -10.86
C ARG A 543 5.19 -33.57 -10.23
N ASN A 544 6.39 -33.78 -9.70
CA ASN A 544 7.35 -32.71 -9.42
C ASN A 544 7.81 -32.10 -10.75
N ARG A 545 7.31 -30.90 -11.08
CA ARG A 545 7.96 -30.02 -12.05
C ARG A 545 8.92 -29.10 -11.30
N SER A 546 10.19 -29.50 -11.27
CA SER A 546 11.31 -28.63 -10.96
C SER A 546 11.42 -27.57 -12.05
N PHE A 547 11.14 -26.31 -11.71
CA PHE A 547 11.54 -25.17 -12.53
C PHE A 547 13.03 -24.90 -12.29
N ILE A 548 13.87 -25.37 -13.21
CA ILE A 548 15.27 -24.96 -13.31
C ILE A 548 15.27 -23.64 -14.06
N LEU A 549 15.65 -22.56 -13.37
CA LEU A 549 16.05 -21.30 -14.00
C LEU A 549 17.45 -21.51 -14.58
N THR A 550 17.52 -21.81 -15.88
CA THR A 550 18.76 -21.71 -16.66
C THR A 550 18.79 -20.37 -17.37
N ASP A 551 19.67 -19.47 -16.91
CA ASP A 551 20.12 -18.33 -17.71
C ASP A 551 21.19 -18.80 -18.71
N PRO A 552 21.16 -18.35 -19.98
CA PRO A 552 22.34 -18.40 -20.83
C PRO A 552 23.02 -17.02 -20.86
N ILE A 553 24.26 -16.99 -20.35
CA ILE A 553 25.26 -15.98 -20.70
C ILE A 553 25.84 -16.39 -22.07
N PRO A 554 25.85 -15.53 -23.11
CA PRO A 554 26.74 -15.75 -24.24
C PRO A 554 28.06 -15.02 -23.99
N ALA A 555 29.13 -15.82 -23.97
CA ALA A 555 30.49 -15.35 -23.99
C ALA A 555 30.83 -14.66 -25.33
N THR A 556 31.63 -13.61 -25.18
CA THR A 556 32.46 -12.89 -26.14
C THR A 556 32.81 -13.64 -27.44
N GLY A 557 32.43 -13.05 -28.57
CA GLY A 557 32.92 -13.37 -29.90
C GLY A 557 33.35 -12.10 -30.63
N SER A 558 34.64 -12.01 -30.91
CA SER A 558 35.32 -10.96 -31.69
C SER A 558 34.81 -10.90 -33.13
N SER A 559 34.43 -9.73 -33.62
CA SER A 559 34.50 -9.42 -35.06
C SER A 559 34.70 -7.93 -35.29
N ARG A 560 35.83 -7.61 -35.92
CA ARG A 560 36.16 -6.33 -36.57
C ARG A 560 35.09 -5.97 -37.61
N GLY A 561 34.72 -4.70 -37.68
CA GLY A 561 33.88 -4.15 -38.76
C GLY A 561 33.87 -2.63 -38.71
N ALA A 562 34.66 -2.02 -39.58
CA ALA A 562 34.87 -0.58 -39.72
C ALA A 562 33.61 0.19 -40.12
N TRP A 563 33.38 1.36 -39.51
CA TRP A 563 32.55 2.43 -40.08
C TRP A 563 33.21 3.79 -39.81
N SER A 564 33.57 4.46 -40.91
CA SER A 564 34.08 5.84 -40.98
C SER A 564 32.97 6.87 -40.72
N PRO A 565 33.33 8.10 -40.31
CA PRO A 565 32.36 9.16 -40.04
C PRO A 565 31.98 9.91 -41.33
N VAL A 566 30.68 10.19 -41.48
CA VAL A 566 30.17 11.07 -42.54
C VAL A 566 30.32 12.52 -42.09
N PHE A 567 31.16 13.26 -42.83
CA PHE A 567 31.23 14.71 -42.83
C PHE A 567 29.90 15.31 -43.32
N ARG A 568 29.39 16.31 -42.59
CA ARG A 568 28.45 17.29 -43.13
C ARG A 568 29.28 18.44 -43.69
N GLN A 569 29.08 18.74 -44.97
CA GLN A 569 29.66 19.89 -45.65
C GLN A 569 28.48 20.80 -46.05
N ASP A 570 28.54 22.03 -45.57
CA ASP A 570 27.68 23.14 -46.00
C ASP A 570 28.04 23.54 -47.43
N SER A 571 27.05 23.86 -48.27
CA SER A 571 27.12 24.89 -49.32
C SER A 571 25.71 25.20 -49.84
N ASP A 572 25.47 26.51 -50.02
CA ASP A 572 24.43 27.25 -50.75
C ASP A 572 23.04 27.47 -50.11
#